data_AF-A0A966TSU9-F1
#
_entry.id   AF-A0A966TSU9-F1
#
_cell.length_a   1.000
_cell.length_b   1.000
_cell.length_c   1.000
_cell.angle_alpha   90.00
_cell.angle_beta   90.00
_cell.angle_gamma   90.00
#
_symmetry.space_group_name_H-M   'P 1'
#
loop_
_entity.id
_entity.type
_entity.pdbx_description
1 polymer ?
#
loop_
_entity_poly.entity_id
_entity_poly.type
_entity_poly.pdbx_seq_one_letter_code
_entity_poly.pdbx_strand_id
1 'polypeptide(L)' 'WLSTRSPGHAEAFAQPKQIRAAVNQEFAQPDSLVAANDEIAFFPPVTGG' A
#
# COMPACT_ATOMS: atom_id res chain seq x y z
N TRP A 1 -2.27 -10.49 3.04
CA TRP A 1 -3.14 -11.08 2.01
C TRP A 1 -2.57 -10.87 0.61
N LEU A 2 -2.33 -9.64 0.15
CA LEU A 2 -1.75 -9.41 -1.19
C LEU A 2 -0.42 -10.16 -1.39
N SER A 3 0.48 -10.10 -0.40
CA SER A 3 1.76 -10.84 -0.39
C SER A 3 1.66 -12.35 -0.61
N THR A 4 0.50 -12.96 -0.37
CA THR A 4 0.29 -14.41 -0.54
C THR A 4 -0.39 -14.75 -1.87
N ARG A 5 -0.66 -13.75 -2.74
CA ARG A 5 -1.38 -13.94 -4.01
C ARG A 5 -0.49 -14.32 -5.19
N SER A 6 0.78 -13.90 -5.19
CA SER A 6 1.76 -14.31 -6.20
C SER A 6 3.20 -14.01 -5.73
N PRO A 7 4.22 -14.58 -6.40
CA PRO A 7 5.62 -14.25 -6.10
C PRO A 7 5.93 -12.75 -6.22
N GLY A 8 5.42 -12.07 -7.24
CA GLY A 8 5.63 -10.62 -7.42
C GLY A 8 5.01 -9.78 -6.30
N HIS A 9 3.84 -10.17 -5.78
CA HIS A 9 3.30 -9.52 -4.59
C HIS A 9 4.14 -9.84 -3.34
N ALA A 10 4.63 -11.07 -3.20
CA ALA A 10 5.49 -11.45 -2.08
C ALA A 10 6.77 -10.58 -2.04
N GLU A 11 7.38 -10.34 -3.20
CA GLU A 11 8.54 -9.46 -3.35
C GLU A 11 8.20 -8.00 -3.04
N ALA A 12 7.12 -7.46 -3.63
CA ALA A 12 6.70 -6.07 -3.39
C ALA A 12 6.40 -5.79 -1.90
N PHE A 13 5.90 -6.79 -1.17
CA PHE A 13 5.58 -6.69 0.26
C PHE A 13 6.65 -7.32 1.17
N ALA A 14 7.86 -7.57 0.69
CA ALA A 14 8.95 -8.16 1.50
C ALA A 14 9.34 -7.29 2.72
N GLN A 15 9.13 -5.97 2.62
CA GLN A 15 9.42 -5.00 3.68
C GLN A 15 8.18 -4.15 3.98
N PRO A 16 7.13 -4.73 4.60
CA PRO A 16 5.81 -4.10 4.68
C PRO A 16 5.79 -2.79 5.46
N LYS A 17 6.73 -2.60 6.42
CA LYS A 17 6.86 -1.34 7.18
C LYS A 17 7.33 -0.16 6.34
N GLN A 18 7.94 -0.42 5.17
CA GLN A 18 8.40 0.63 4.25
C GLN A 18 7.36 1.00 3.21
N ILE A 19 6.34 0.16 3.03
CA ILE A 19 5.25 0.44 2.10
C ILE A 19 4.43 1.63 2.61
N ARG A 20 4.07 2.50 1.68
CA ARG A 20 3.13 3.60 1.86
C ARG A 20 1.85 3.27 1.10
N ALA A 21 0.75 3.86 1.56
CA ALA A 21 -0.55 3.66 0.95
C ALA A 21 -1.24 5.00 0.72
N ALA A 22 -2.19 5.00 -0.23
CA ALA A 22 -3.15 6.06 -0.42
C ALA A 22 -4.57 5.49 -0.50
N VAL A 23 -5.53 6.26 0.02
CA VAL A 23 -6.97 6.02 -0.12
C VAL A 23 -7.52 7.20 -0.89
N ASN A 24 -8.17 6.97 -2.03
CA ASN A 24 -8.75 8.02 -2.88
C ASN A 24 -7.76 9.16 -3.17
N GLN A 25 -6.56 8.80 -3.64
CA GLN A 25 -5.46 9.70 -4.01
C GLN A 25 -4.85 10.52 -2.86
N GLU A 26 -5.25 10.27 -1.60
CA GLU A 26 -4.69 10.91 -0.42
C GLU A 26 -3.82 9.93 0.38
N PHE A 27 -2.69 10.41 0.94
CA PHE A 27 -1.82 9.58 1.78
C PHE A 27 -2.58 9.02 2.98
N ALA A 28 -2.48 7.71 3.17
CA ALA A 28 -3.15 6.99 4.24
C ALA A 28 -2.18 6.57 5.34
N GLN A 29 -2.68 6.57 6.58
CA GLN A 29 -2.05 5.95 7.72
C GLN A 29 -2.46 4.47 7.81
N PRO A 30 -1.71 3.63 8.53
CA PRO A 30 -2.05 2.20 8.67
C PRO A 30 -3.44 1.93 9.26
N ASP A 31 -4.00 2.88 10.02
CA ASP A 31 -5.30 2.83 10.67
C ASP A 31 -6.39 3.65 9.94
N SER A 32 -6.07 4.22 8.77
CA SER A 32 -7.07 4.89 7.93
C SER A 32 -8.22 3.92 7.59
N LEU A 33 -9.45 4.38 7.85
CA LEU A 33 -10.65 3.62 7.50
C LEU A 33 -10.77 3.49 5.99
N VAL A 34 -11.24 2.32 5.55
CA VAL A 34 -11.57 2.04 4.15
C VAL A 34 -13.04 1.67 4.06
N ALA A 35 -13.70 2.16 3.01
CA ALA A 35 -15.08 1.89 2.69
C ALA A 35 -15.21 1.12 1.38
N ALA A 36 -16.42 0.62 1.12
CA ALA A 36 -16.72 0.03 -0.17
C ALA A 36 -16.54 1.09 -1.28
N ASN A 37 -15.89 0.68 -2.37
CA ASN A 37 -15.55 1.50 -3.55
C ASN A 37 -14.38 2.48 -3.37
N ASP A 38 -13.67 2.46 -2.25
CA ASP A 38 -12.41 3.21 -2.14
C ASP A 38 -11.34 2.66 -3.09
N GLU A 39 -10.60 3.56 -3.71
CA GLU A 39 -9.38 3.23 -4.44
C GLU A 39 -8.20 3.17 -3.47
N ILE A 40 -7.48 2.05 -3.47
CA ILE A 40 -6.31 1.84 -2.62
C ILE A 40 -5.07 1.67 -3.50
N ALA A 41 -4.05 2.50 -3.27
CA ALA A 41 -2.75 2.37 -3.91
C ALA A 41 -1.67 2.01 -2.88
N PHE A 42 -0.72 1.17 -3.27
CA PHE A 42 0.48 0.85 -2.48
C PHE A 42 1.73 1.23 -3.26
N PHE A 43 2.69 1.85 -2.59
CA PHE A 43 3.91 2.34 -3.23
C PHE A 43 5.09 2.35 -2.25
N PRO A 44 6.35 2.28 -2.74
CA PRO A 44 7.54 2.41 -1.90
C PRO A 44 7.66 3.82 -1.29
N PRO A 45 8.60 4.06 -0.37
CA PRO A 45 8.89 5.41 0.09
C PRO A 45 9.17 6.33 -1.09
N VAL A 46 8.43 7.42 -1.19
CA VAL A 46 8.68 8.48 -2.17
C VAL A 46 9.88 9.30 -1.71
N THR A 47 10.92 9.33 -2.54
CA THR A 47 12.07 10.22 -2.37
C THR A 47 11.73 11.54 -3.07
N GLY A 48 10.97 12.41 -2.40
CA GLY A 48 10.65 13.73 -2.93
C GLY A 48 11.92 14.53 -3.20
N GLY A 49 11.96 15.17 -4.38
CA GLY A 49 13.01 16.02 -4.91
C GLY A 49 12.52 16.70 -6.17
#